data_AF-A0A4S3JEK9-F1
#
_entry.id   AF-A0A4S3JEK9-F1
#
_cell.length_a   1.000
_cell.length_b   1.000
_cell.length_c   1.000
_cell.angle_alpha   90.00
_cell.angle_beta   90.00
_cell.angle_gamma   90.00
#
_symmetry.space_group_name_H-M   'P 1'
#
loop_
_entity.id
_entity.type
_entity.pdbx_description
1 polymer ?
#
loop_
_entity_poly.entity_id
_entity_poly.type
_entity_poly.pdbx_seq_one_letter_code
_entity_poly.pdbx_strand_id
1 'polypeptide(L)'
;MHFLRGRCVNPECRYAHIRLTPGAPVCRDFANLGYCEKGAECDQRHVHECPDYANTGVCNKKRCRLPHVDRAGQIRKNTAHRTDALNGDDEESDASSEDEEYDEIDSDDVDSDELDEEPELIEGAGNGDLLPQQDFIHF
;
A
#
# COMPACT_ATOMS: atom_id res chain seq x y z
N MET A 1 -6.46 -5.95 -10.06
CA MET A 1 -5.30 -5.51 -10.88
C MET A 1 -5.11 -6.38 -12.14
N HIS A 2 -5.80 -6.10 -13.25
CA HIS A 2 -5.70 -6.90 -14.48
C HIS A 2 -4.66 -6.35 -15.47
N PHE A 3 -4.64 -5.02 -15.66
CA PHE A 3 -3.68 -4.34 -16.53
C PHE A 3 -2.23 -4.48 -16.03
N LEU A 4 -1.96 -4.24 -14.74
CA LEU A 4 -0.63 -4.40 -14.12
C LEU A 4 -0.05 -5.82 -14.24
N ARG A 5 -0.89 -6.83 -14.43
CA ARG A 5 -0.49 -8.24 -14.62
C ARG A 5 -0.51 -8.66 -16.10
N GLY A 6 -0.69 -7.71 -17.03
CA GLY A 6 -0.67 -7.94 -18.48
C GLY A 6 -1.91 -8.62 -19.06
N ARG A 7 -3.02 -8.70 -18.31
CA ARG A 7 -4.21 -9.50 -18.69
C ARG A 7 -5.42 -8.66 -19.09
N CYS A 8 -5.31 -7.34 -19.05
CA CYS A 8 -6.39 -6.50 -19.55
C CYS A 8 -6.27 -6.35 -21.06
N VAL A 9 -7.28 -6.85 -21.77
CA VAL A 9 -7.40 -6.78 -23.24
C VAL A 9 -8.47 -5.80 -23.70
N ASN A 10 -9.24 -5.22 -22.78
CA ASN A 10 -10.30 -4.26 -23.12
C ASN A 10 -9.68 -2.93 -23.59
N PRO A 11 -9.91 -2.47 -24.84
CA PRO A 11 -9.42 -1.18 -25.32
C PRO A 11 -10.13 0.01 -24.64
N GLU A 12 -11.40 -0.12 -24.25
CA GLU A 12 -12.15 0.87 -23.46
C GLU A 12 -12.17 0.49 -21.97
N CYS A 13 -11.00 0.23 -21.42
CA CYS A 13 -10.89 -0.01 -19.99
C CYS A 13 -11.16 1.27 -19.21
N ARG A 14 -12.05 1.20 -18.22
CA ARG A 14 -12.35 2.31 -17.29
C ARG A 14 -11.14 2.74 -16.45
N TYR A 15 -10.12 1.89 -16.37
CA TYR A 15 -8.88 2.16 -15.64
C TYR A 15 -7.74 2.49 -16.61
N ALA A 16 -6.89 3.45 -16.23
CA ALA A 16 -5.79 3.88 -17.06
C ALA A 16 -4.78 2.76 -17.33
N HIS A 17 -4.52 2.51 -18.62
CA HIS A 17 -3.52 1.56 -19.10
C HIS A 17 -2.15 2.24 -19.30
N ILE A 18 -1.48 2.61 -18.21
CA ILE A 18 -0.18 3.29 -18.27
C ILE A 18 0.96 2.27 -18.21
N ARG A 19 1.69 2.10 -19.33
CA ARG A 19 2.84 1.19 -19.41
C ARG A 19 4.10 1.89 -18.93
N LEU A 20 4.40 1.76 -17.64
CA LEU A 20 5.64 2.24 -17.06
C LEU A 20 6.67 1.12 -16.98
N THR A 21 7.95 1.46 -17.00
CA THR A 21 8.99 0.48 -16.67
C THR A 21 8.82 0.08 -15.21
N PRO A 22 8.95 -1.22 -14.85
CA PRO A 22 8.71 -1.69 -13.48
C PRO A 22 9.70 -1.12 -12.44
N GLY A 23 10.73 -0.40 -12.89
CA GLY A 23 11.69 0.35 -12.06
C GLY A 23 11.59 1.87 -12.19
N ALA A 24 10.58 2.41 -12.89
CA ALA A 24 10.40 3.84 -13.02
C ALA A 24 10.28 4.52 -11.64
N PRO A 25 10.88 5.70 -11.45
CA PRO A 25 10.75 6.45 -10.22
C PRO A 25 9.31 6.92 -10.01
N VAL A 26 8.96 7.21 -8.76
CA VAL A 26 7.72 7.90 -8.39
C VAL A 26 7.79 9.35 -8.83
N CYS A 27 6.72 9.82 -9.47
CA CYS A 27 6.57 11.20 -9.91
C CYS A 27 6.45 12.13 -8.70
N ARG A 28 7.33 13.13 -8.62
CA ARG A 28 7.34 14.11 -7.52
C ARG A 28 6.11 14.99 -7.52
N ASP A 29 5.68 15.44 -8.69
CA ASP A 29 4.54 16.36 -8.81
C ASP A 29 3.26 15.64 -8.38
N PHE A 30 3.04 14.43 -8.91
CA PHE A 30 1.88 13.63 -8.53
C PHE A 30 1.88 13.28 -7.04
N ALA A 31 3.02 12.88 -6.47
CA ALA A 31 3.10 12.51 -5.06
C ALA A 31 2.85 13.70 -4.11
N ASN A 32 3.26 14.92 -4.49
CA ASN A 32 3.13 16.10 -3.63
C ASN A 32 1.84 16.90 -3.87
N LEU A 33 1.44 17.05 -5.13
CA LEU A 33 0.31 17.88 -5.56
C LEU A 33 -0.96 17.05 -5.82
N GLY A 34 -0.82 15.74 -5.98
CA GLY A 34 -1.91 14.85 -6.40
C GLY A 34 -2.19 14.88 -7.91
N TYR A 35 -1.48 15.72 -8.67
CA TYR A 35 -1.60 15.80 -10.12
C TYR A 35 -0.23 16.00 -10.78
N CYS A 36 -0.12 15.58 -12.04
CA CYS A 36 1.05 15.81 -12.89
C CYS A 36 0.57 16.31 -14.24
N GLU A 37 1.20 17.37 -14.75
CA GLU A 37 0.84 18.01 -16.02
C GLU A 37 1.01 17.08 -17.23
N LYS A 38 1.96 16.15 -17.14
CA LYS A 38 2.21 15.14 -18.19
C LYS A 38 1.09 14.08 -18.27
N GLY A 39 0.29 13.92 -17.21
CA GLY A 39 -0.83 12.97 -17.18
C GLY A 39 -0.45 11.56 -17.62
N ALA A 40 -1.09 11.04 -18.67
CA ALA A 40 -0.85 9.70 -19.19
C ALA A 40 0.49 9.53 -19.93
N GLU A 41 1.13 10.64 -20.33
CA GLU A 41 2.43 10.65 -21.02
C GLU A 41 3.61 10.71 -20.04
N CYS A 42 3.34 10.75 -18.73
CA CYS A 42 4.38 10.73 -17.71
C CYS A 42 5.13 9.40 -17.72
N ASP A 43 6.45 9.48 -17.75
CA ASP A 43 7.39 8.36 -17.70
C ASP A 43 7.63 7.85 -16.27
N GLN A 44 7.03 8.52 -15.28
CA GLN A 44 7.15 8.24 -13.85
C GLN A 44 5.86 7.67 -13.28
N ARG A 45 5.96 6.95 -12.15
CA ARG A 45 4.80 6.35 -11.48
C ARG A 45 3.99 7.39 -10.74
N HIS A 46 2.71 7.49 -11.10
CA HIS A 46 1.70 8.25 -10.36
C HIS A 46 1.17 7.42 -9.19
N VAL A 47 1.88 7.46 -8.07
CA VAL A 47 1.49 6.83 -6.80
C VAL A 47 1.65 7.84 -5.67
N HIS A 48 0.78 7.74 -4.66
CA HIS A 48 0.85 8.57 -3.47
C HIS A 48 1.82 7.96 -2.45
N GLU A 49 3.10 7.95 -2.79
CA GLU A 49 4.21 7.48 -1.95
C GLU A 49 5.26 8.59 -1.83
N CYS A 50 6.06 8.60 -0.75
CA CYS A 50 7.14 9.58 -0.63
C CYS A 50 8.13 9.40 -1.80
N PRO A 51 8.33 10.41 -2.67
CA PRO A 51 9.18 10.26 -3.85
C PRO A 51 10.65 10.11 -3.47
N ASP A 52 11.10 10.75 -2.39
CA ASP A 52 12.48 10.60 -1.92
C ASP A 52 12.69 9.16 -1.43
N TYR A 53 11.82 8.66 -0.54
CA TYR A 53 11.92 7.28 -0.05
C TYR A 53 11.78 6.23 -1.16
N ALA A 54 10.78 6.37 -2.04
CA ALA A 54 10.52 5.38 -3.07
C ALA A 54 11.63 5.32 -4.15
N ASN A 55 12.31 6.44 -4.40
CA ASN A 55 13.34 6.52 -5.45
C ASN A 55 14.74 6.24 -4.92
N THR A 56 15.10 6.75 -3.73
CA THR A 56 16.45 6.61 -3.16
C THR A 56 16.53 5.61 -2.01
N GLY A 57 15.39 5.19 -1.45
CA GLY A 57 15.33 4.37 -0.24
C GLY A 57 15.60 5.14 1.05
N VAL A 58 15.80 6.46 0.99
CA VAL A 58 16.09 7.29 2.17
C VAL A 58 15.28 8.58 2.11
N CYS A 59 14.57 8.87 3.20
CA CYS A 59 13.88 10.14 3.37
C CYS A 59 14.51 10.92 4.53
N ASN A 60 14.98 12.14 4.26
CA ASN A 60 15.61 12.99 5.28
C ASN A 60 14.60 13.64 6.25
N LYS A 61 13.29 13.51 5.99
CA LYS A 61 12.22 14.09 6.82
C LYS A 61 11.85 13.12 7.93
N LYS A 62 12.23 13.45 9.18
CA LYS A 62 11.90 12.69 10.40
C LYS A 62 10.39 12.44 10.58
N ARG A 63 9.54 13.38 10.13
CA ARG A 63 8.07 13.28 10.15
C ARG A 63 7.51 13.49 8.74
N CYS A 64 7.85 12.59 7.82
CA CYS A 64 7.32 12.63 6.46
C CYS A 64 5.80 12.37 6.49
N ARG A 65 5.02 13.18 5.78
CA ARG A 65 3.55 13.04 5.67
C ARG A 65 3.13 12.07 4.57
N LEU A 66 4.05 11.75 3.67
CA LEU A 66 3.81 10.80 2.57
C LEU A 66 4.19 9.40 3.03
N PRO A 67 3.45 8.37 2.62
CA PRO A 67 3.69 7.01 3.09
C PRO A 67 5.03 6.49 2.56
N HIS A 68 5.75 5.80 3.44
CA HIS A 68 6.95 5.04 3.13
C HIS A 68 6.53 3.58 2.95
N VAL A 69 6.76 3.01 1.77
CA VAL A 69 6.37 1.63 1.45
C VAL A 69 7.62 0.79 1.26
N ASP A 70 7.79 -0.22 2.11
CA ASP A 70 8.94 -1.13 2.06
C ASP A 70 8.66 -2.29 1.12
N ARG A 71 9.07 -2.14 -0.14
CA ARG A 71 8.92 -3.21 -1.13
C ARG A 71 10.10 -4.16 -1.03
N ALA A 72 9.85 -5.47 -1.00
CA ALA A 72 10.92 -6.48 -0.88
C ALA A 72 12.06 -6.31 -1.90
N GLY A 73 11.78 -5.79 -3.10
CA GLY A 73 12.79 -5.46 -4.11
C GLY A 73 13.70 -4.28 -3.74
N GLN A 74 13.20 -3.29 -2.99
CA GLN A 74 14.00 -2.18 -2.46
C GLN A 74 14.84 -2.63 -1.27
N ILE A 75 14.31 -3.47 -0.38
CA ILE A 75 15.06 -4.02 0.77
C ILE A 75 16.31 -4.74 0.25
N ARG A 76 16.17 -5.64 -0.73
CA ARG A 76 17.31 -6.35 -1.32
C ARG A 76 18.34 -5.42 -1.96
N LYS A 77 17.91 -4.35 -2.64
CA LYS A 77 18.82 -3.36 -3.24
C LYS A 77 19.56 -2.56 -2.17
N ASN A 78 18.86 -2.11 -1.12
CA ASN A 78 19.47 -1.35 -0.03
C ASN A 78 20.48 -2.20 0.75
N THR A 79 20.20 -3.49 0.99
CA THR A 79 21.17 -4.40 1.62
C THR A 79 22.41 -4.59 0.75
N ALA A 80 22.24 -4.75 -0.57
CA ALA A 80 23.38 -4.86 -1.50
C ALA A 80 24.22 -3.56 -1.56
N HIS A 81 23.58 -2.39 -1.53
CA HIS A 81 24.30 -1.11 -1.47
C HIS A 81 25.00 -0.89 -0.12
N ARG A 82 24.47 -1.46 0.97
CA ARG A 82 25.17 -1.46 2.26
C ARG A 82 26.42 -2.32 2.18
N THR A 83 26.36 -3.54 1.66
CA THR A 83 27.55 -4.40 1.53
C THR A 83 28.63 -3.80 0.63
N ASP A 84 28.28 -3.04 -0.41
CA ASP A 84 29.26 -2.29 -1.23
C ASP A 84 29.92 -1.12 -0.48
N ALA A 85 29.20 -0.48 0.45
CA ALA A 85 29.73 0.59 1.30
C ALA A 85 30.55 0.09 2.49
N LEU A 86 30.49 -1.22 2.78
CA LEU A 86 31.12 -1.90 3.93
C LEU A 86 32.30 -2.81 3.52
N ASN A 87 32.76 -2.76 2.25
CA ASN A 87 34.02 -3.40 1.85
C ASN A 87 35.28 -2.64 2.35
N GLY A 88 35.14 -1.94 3.47
CA GLY A 88 36.22 -1.47 4.32
C GLY A 88 35.96 -2.05 5.71
N ASP A 89 36.74 -3.09 6.02
CA ASP A 89 37.11 -3.58 7.36
C ASP A 89 36.02 -4.05 8.35
N ASP A 90 36.20 -5.34 8.71
CA ASP A 90 36.07 -5.93 10.05
C ASP A 90 34.72 -6.47 10.59
N GLU A 91 34.82 -7.75 10.96
CA GLU A 91 34.20 -8.41 12.11
C GLU A 91 32.78 -8.96 11.93
N GLU A 92 32.79 -10.24 11.57
CA GLU A 92 31.83 -11.28 11.95
C GLU A 92 31.13 -11.01 13.30
N SER A 93 29.82 -10.88 13.25
CA SER A 93 28.96 -11.02 14.43
C SER A 93 27.80 -11.91 14.05
N ASP A 94 28.08 -13.21 14.11
CA ASP A 94 27.09 -14.28 14.13
C ASP A 94 26.31 -14.18 15.45
N ALA A 95 25.26 -13.37 15.45
CA ALA A 95 24.30 -13.34 16.55
C ALA A 95 23.31 -14.50 16.34
N SER A 96 23.74 -15.71 16.69
CA SER A 96 22.85 -16.84 16.97
C SER A 96 21.96 -16.46 18.15
N SER A 97 20.74 -15.99 17.87
CA SER A 97 19.69 -15.84 18.89
C SER A 97 19.08 -17.22 19.13
N GLU A 98 19.62 -17.93 20.12
CA GLU A 98 18.89 -18.98 20.83
C GLU A 98 17.83 -18.35 21.75
N ASP A 99 16.88 -19.17 22.20
CA ASP A 99 15.70 -18.89 23.04
C ASP A 99 14.36 -18.77 22.28
N GLU A 100 13.86 -19.93 21.86
CA GLU A 100 12.44 -20.17 21.54
C GLU A 100 11.72 -20.53 22.86
N GLU A 101 11.17 -19.55 23.56
CA GLU A 101 10.18 -19.77 24.62
C GLU A 101 8.81 -19.94 23.94
N TYR A 102 8.39 -21.21 23.83
CA TYR A 102 7.08 -21.57 23.29
C TYR A 102 5.99 -21.27 24.32
N ASP A 103 5.23 -20.19 24.11
CA ASP A 103 3.93 -20.02 24.77
C ASP A 103 2.92 -20.97 24.08
N GLU A 104 2.41 -21.95 24.83
CA GLU A 104 1.32 -22.84 24.42
C GLU A 104 0.08 -21.99 24.12
N ILE A 105 -0.31 -21.95 22.83
CA ILE A 105 -1.57 -21.34 22.39
C ILE A 105 -2.69 -22.24 22.91
N ASP A 106 -3.38 -21.77 23.94
CA ASP A 106 -4.59 -22.39 24.48
C ASP A 106 -5.68 -22.35 23.40
N SER A 107 -5.94 -23.50 22.78
CA SER A 107 -6.95 -23.68 21.76
C SER A 107 -8.32 -23.83 22.41
N ASP A 108 -8.81 -22.71 22.95
CA ASP A 108 -10.21 -22.57 23.34
C ASP A 108 -11.00 -22.11 22.10
N ASP A 109 -11.25 -23.07 21.20
CA ASP A 109 -12.22 -22.91 20.11
C ASP A 109 -13.61 -22.76 20.74
N VAL A 110 -14.05 -21.51 20.93
CA VAL A 110 -15.43 -21.20 21.27
C VAL A 110 -16.27 -21.29 19.99
N ASP A 111 -17.00 -22.38 19.86
CA ASP A 111 -18.05 -22.56 18.84
C ASP A 111 -19.03 -21.39 18.94
N SER A 112 -18.98 -20.50 17.95
CA SER A 112 -19.83 -19.32 17.83
C SER A 112 -21.11 -19.70 17.09
N ASP A 113 -21.89 -20.57 17.70
CA ASP A 113 -23.21 -20.95 17.22
C ASP A 113 -24.21 -20.93 18.38
N GLU A 114 -24.65 -19.71 18.70
CA GLU A 114 -25.99 -19.48 19.22
C GLU A 114 -26.63 -18.34 18.42
N LEU A 115 -27.06 -18.68 17.20
CA LEU A 115 -28.04 -17.92 16.44
C LEU A 115 -29.42 -18.45 16.78
N ASP A 116 -30.03 -17.90 17.83
CA ASP A 116 -31.48 -17.93 18.00
C ASP A 116 -31.93 -16.68 18.76
N GLU A 117 -32.11 -15.57 18.03
CA GLU A 117 -33.22 -14.67 18.36
C GLU A 117 -33.66 -13.82 17.15
N GLU A 118 -34.98 -13.87 16.92
CA GLU A 118 -35.79 -13.22 15.90
C GLU A 118 -35.37 -11.81 15.45
N PRO A 119 -35.61 -11.43 14.18
CA PRO A 119 -35.78 -10.03 13.85
C PRO A 119 -37.10 -9.52 14.45
N GLU A 120 -37.05 -8.94 15.66
CA GLU A 120 -38.14 -8.10 16.15
C GLU A 120 -38.36 -6.93 15.17
N LEU A 121 -39.51 -6.97 14.50
CA LEU A 121 -40.04 -5.86 13.72
C LEU A 121 -40.35 -4.70 14.67
N ILE A 122 -39.43 -3.75 14.80
CA ILE A 122 -39.73 -2.45 15.39
C ILE A 122 -40.58 -1.67 14.38
N GLU A 123 -41.91 -1.80 14.51
CA GLU A 123 -42.87 -0.84 14.00
C GLU A 123 -42.69 0.49 14.73
N GLY A 124 -41.81 1.34 14.19
CA GLY A 124 -41.65 2.72 14.59
C GLY A 124 -42.24 3.64 13.52
N ALA A 125 -43.51 4.00 13.67
CA ALA A 125 -44.13 5.08 12.91
C ALA A 125 -43.30 6.37 13.03
N GLY A 126 -42.68 6.78 11.93
CA GLY A 126 -41.90 8.01 11.85
C GLY A 126 -41.58 8.33 10.41
N ASN A 127 -42.30 9.31 9.87
CA ASN A 127 -42.12 9.84 8.53
C ASN A 127 -40.68 10.38 8.40
N GLY A 128 -39.82 9.63 7.72
CA GLY A 128 -38.47 10.04 7.42
C GLY A 128 -38.11 9.53 6.04
N ASP A 129 -38.52 10.27 5.02
CA ASP A 129 -37.91 10.17 3.69
C ASP A 129 -36.40 10.28 3.89
N LEU A 130 -35.69 9.16 3.82
CA LEU A 130 -34.24 9.16 3.66
C LEU A 130 -33.99 9.66 2.24
N LEU A 131 -33.93 10.99 2.10
CA LEU A 131 -33.45 11.61 0.86
C LEU A 131 -32.08 11.00 0.54
N PRO A 132 -31.87 10.42 -0.64
CA PRO A 132 -30.53 10.03 -1.04
C PRO A 132 -29.67 11.30 -1.06
N GLN A 133 -28.59 11.32 -0.28
CA GLN A 133 -27.60 12.38 -0.31
C GLN A 133 -27.06 12.50 -1.74
N GLN A 134 -27.42 13.56 -2.45
CA GLN A 134 -26.99 13.85 -3.82
C GLN A 134 -25.69 14.66 -3.83
N ASP A 135 -24.79 14.39 -2.89
CA ASP A 135 -23.51 15.08 -2.78
C ASP A 135 -22.44 14.45 -3.68
N PHE A 136 -22.76 14.30 -4.97
CA PHE A 136 -21.77 13.92 -5.98
C PHE A 136 -21.56 15.07 -6.98
N ILE A 137 -20.33 15.59 -7.03
CA ILE A 137 -19.87 16.46 -8.11
C ILE A 137 -19.62 15.56 -9.33
N HIS A 138 -20.36 15.79 -10.40
CA HIS A 138 -20.21 15.06 -11.66
C HIS A 138 -18.98 15.58 -12.43
N PHE A 139 -18.19 14.66 -12.97
CA PHE A 139 -17.12 14.92 -13.95
C PHE A 139 -17.53 14.46 -15.34
#